data_AF-A0A2G6P5Y6-F1
#
_entry.id   AF-A0A2G6P5Y6-F1
#
_cell.length_a   1.000
_cell.length_b   1.000
_cell.length_c   1.000
_cell.angle_alpha   90.00
_cell.angle_beta   90.00
_cell.angle_gamma   90.00
#
_symmetry.space_group_name_H-M   'P 1'
#
loop_
_entity.id
_entity.type
_entity.pdbx_description
1 polymer ?
#
loop_
_entity_poly.entity_id
_entity_poly.type
_entity_poly.pdbx_seq_one_letter_code
_entity_poly.pdbx_strand_id
1 'polypeptide(L)'
;MDTAILQSNILDPVLGIDDPRTSERVDFIGGIRGLEELVKLVDSGKFKVAFAMYPTSIKELMDIADAGKVMAPKSTWFEPKLRSGLLIHSLND
;
A
#
# COMPACT_ATOMS: atom_id res chain seq x y z
N MET A 1 1.27 -11.91 0.54
CA MET A 1 0.44 -10.69 0.41
C MET A 1 0.05 -10.51 -1.04
N ASP A 2 -1.21 -10.25 -1.30
CA ASP A 2 -1.74 -10.07 -2.65
C ASP A 2 -1.04 -8.94 -3.41
N THR A 3 -0.63 -7.88 -2.71
CA THR A 3 0.12 -6.75 -3.29
C THR A 3 1.45 -7.18 -3.89
N ALA A 4 2.13 -8.15 -3.30
CA ALA A 4 3.37 -8.72 -3.85
C ALA A 4 3.08 -9.57 -5.11
N ILE A 5 1.93 -10.25 -5.15
CA ILE A 5 1.48 -11.00 -6.34
C ILE A 5 1.19 -10.01 -7.47
N LEU A 6 0.46 -8.93 -7.20
CA LEU A 6 0.18 -7.87 -8.17
C LEU A 6 1.47 -7.23 -8.70
N GLN A 7 2.42 -6.91 -7.81
CA GLN A 7 3.72 -6.35 -8.19
C GLN A 7 4.48 -7.28 -9.13
N SER A 8 4.62 -8.56 -8.75
CA SER A 8 5.49 -9.52 -9.46
C SER A 8 4.90 -10.04 -10.77
N ASN A 9 3.57 -9.96 -10.95
CA ASN A 9 2.90 -10.53 -12.12
C ASN A 9 2.34 -9.47 -13.08
N ILE A 10 2.07 -8.25 -12.61
CA ILE A 10 1.40 -7.23 -13.42
C ILE A 10 2.17 -5.91 -13.41
N LEU A 11 2.44 -5.31 -12.24
CA LEU A 11 2.98 -3.95 -12.19
C LEU A 11 4.36 -3.88 -12.83
N ASP A 12 5.27 -4.77 -12.44
CA ASP A 12 6.61 -4.83 -13.02
C ASP A 12 6.59 -5.39 -14.46
N PRO A 13 6.25 -6.68 -14.69
CA PRO A 13 6.46 -7.30 -16.00
C PRO A 13 5.53 -6.80 -17.12
N VAL A 14 4.34 -6.29 -16.79
CA VAL A 14 3.34 -5.88 -17.80
C VAL A 14 3.26 -4.36 -17.90
N LEU A 15 3.24 -3.66 -16.76
CA LEU A 15 3.06 -2.21 -16.75
C LEU A 15 4.38 -1.44 -16.68
N GLY A 16 5.52 -2.08 -16.41
CA GLY A 16 6.83 -1.43 -16.30
C GLY A 16 6.93 -0.49 -15.09
N ILE A 17 6.40 -0.93 -13.95
CA ILE A 17 6.45 -0.25 -12.66
C ILE A 17 7.28 -1.14 -11.73
N ASP A 18 8.59 -0.94 -11.72
CA ASP A 18 9.54 -1.78 -10.97
C ASP A 18 9.43 -1.54 -9.45
N ASP A 19 9.44 -0.28 -9.03
CA ASP A 19 9.31 0.16 -7.66
C ASP A 19 8.14 1.15 -7.51
N PRO A 20 7.01 0.70 -6.93
CA PRO A 20 5.84 1.54 -6.74
C PRO A 20 6.06 2.69 -5.74
N ARG A 21 7.19 2.73 -5.03
CA ARG A 21 7.54 3.84 -4.11
C ARG A 21 8.07 5.06 -4.82
N THR A 22 8.69 4.87 -5.97
CA THR A 22 9.42 5.91 -6.72
C THR A 22 8.85 6.14 -8.11
N SER A 23 8.08 5.20 -8.64
CA SER A 23 7.47 5.34 -9.96
C SER A 23 6.38 6.42 -9.99
N GLU A 24 6.51 7.38 -10.90
CA GLU A 24 5.50 8.42 -11.16
C GLU A 24 4.27 7.88 -11.92
N ARG A 25 4.30 6.62 -12.36
CA ARG A 25 3.24 5.98 -13.16
C ARG A 25 2.16 5.30 -12.31
N VAL A 26 2.31 5.32 -10.99
CA VAL A 26 1.35 4.76 -10.03
C VAL A 26 1.01 5.79 -8.96
N ASP A 27 -0.24 5.81 -8.54
CA ASP A 27 -0.71 6.67 -7.45
C ASP A 27 -1.61 5.85 -6.51
N PHE A 28 -1.73 6.30 -5.26
CA PHE A 28 -2.40 5.57 -4.19
C PHE A 28 -3.53 6.38 -3.60
N ILE A 29 -4.74 5.83 -3.68
CA ILE A 29 -5.91 6.42 -3.06
C ILE A 29 -6.01 5.96 -1.61
N GLY A 30 -6.05 6.93 -0.69
CA GLY A 30 -6.24 6.66 0.73
C GLY A 30 -7.62 6.06 1.01
N GLY A 31 -7.68 5.15 1.98
CA GLY A 31 -8.89 4.36 2.30
C GLY A 31 -10.16 5.20 2.49
N ILE A 32 -10.04 6.41 3.06
CA ILE A 32 -11.16 7.33 3.29
C ILE A 32 -11.94 7.71 2.03
N ARG A 33 -11.31 7.69 0.85
CA ARG A 33 -11.99 8.04 -0.42
C ARG A 33 -12.76 6.87 -1.03
N GLY A 34 -12.42 5.63 -0.65
CA GLY A 34 -13.08 4.43 -1.11
C GLY A 34 -12.92 4.14 -2.61
N LEU A 35 -13.73 3.19 -3.09
CA LEU A 35 -13.70 2.69 -4.48
C LEU A 35 -14.22 3.71 -5.50
N GLU A 36 -15.12 4.61 -5.09
CA GLU A 36 -15.73 5.60 -5.99
C GLU A 36 -14.69 6.55 -6.59
N GLU A 37 -13.69 6.95 -5.81
CA GLU A 37 -12.60 7.79 -6.31
C GLU A 37 -11.73 7.04 -7.34
N LEU A 38 -11.51 5.73 -7.17
CA LEU A 38 -10.80 4.91 -8.16
C LEU A 38 -11.55 4.90 -9.50
N VAL A 39 -12.86 4.64 -9.46
CA VAL A 39 -13.73 4.64 -10.64
C VAL A 39 -13.69 5.98 -11.35
N LYS A 40 -13.92 7.07 -10.61
CA LYS A 40 -13.90 8.44 -11.13
C LYS A 40 -12.57 8.78 -11.82
N LEU A 41 -11.44 8.36 -11.25
CA LEU A 41 -10.11 8.63 -11.80
C LEU A 41 -9.84 7.89 -13.12
N VAL A 42 -10.35 6.67 -13.27
CA VAL A 42 -10.28 5.92 -14.52
C VAL A 42 -11.25 6.51 -15.56
N ASP A 43 -12.50 6.78 -15.17
CA ASP A 43 -13.53 7.33 -16.06
C ASP A 43 -13.16 8.74 -16.59
N SER A 44 -12.49 9.55 -15.78
CA SER A 44 -11.97 10.86 -16.21
C SER A 44 -10.82 10.78 -17.22
N GLY A 45 -10.26 9.58 -17.45
CA GLY A 45 -9.11 9.36 -18.32
C GLY A 45 -7.76 9.74 -17.72
N LYS A 46 -7.72 10.23 -16.47
CA LYS A 46 -6.48 10.57 -15.75
C LYS A 46 -5.61 9.34 -15.50
N PHE A 47 -6.23 8.19 -15.22
CA PHE A 47 -5.57 6.89 -15.12
C PHE A 47 -6.18 5.90 -16.12
N LYS A 48 -5.43 4.86 -16.50
CA LYS A 48 -5.88 3.84 -17.45
C LYS A 48 -6.52 2.63 -16.80
N VAL A 49 -6.15 2.34 -15.56
CA VAL A 49 -6.63 1.20 -14.79
C VAL A 49 -6.48 1.51 -13.31
N ALA A 50 -7.33 0.91 -12.49
CA ALA A 50 -7.24 0.94 -11.04
C ALA A 50 -7.30 -0.49 -10.49
N PHE A 51 -6.57 -0.73 -9.41
CA PHE A 51 -6.58 -2.01 -8.69
C PHE A 51 -7.13 -1.77 -7.28
N ALA A 52 -8.19 -2.49 -6.92
CA ALA A 52 -8.70 -2.56 -5.57
C ALA A 52 -8.35 -3.93 -4.98
N MET A 53 -7.85 -3.95 -3.75
CA MET A 53 -7.36 -5.15 -3.10
C MET A 53 -8.05 -5.36 -1.78
N TYR A 54 -8.22 -6.63 -1.38
CA TYR A 54 -8.75 -6.95 -0.07
C TYR A 54 -7.78 -6.45 1.02
N PRO A 55 -8.28 -5.83 2.10
CA PRO A 55 -7.42 -5.35 3.16
C PRO A 55 -6.62 -6.50 3.77
N THR A 56 -5.32 -6.28 3.97
CA THR A 56 -4.47 -7.23 4.70
C THR A 56 -5.05 -7.45 6.09
N SER A 57 -5.20 -8.72 6.48
CA SER A 57 -5.73 -9.06 7.80
C SER A 57 -4.73 -8.70 8.90
N ILE A 58 -5.22 -8.42 10.11
CA ILE A 58 -4.35 -8.21 11.28
C ILE A 58 -3.47 -9.45 11.51
N LYS A 59 -4.00 -10.65 11.28
CA LYS A 59 -3.22 -11.89 11.41
C LYS A 59 -2.02 -11.90 10.47
N GLU A 60 -2.22 -11.64 9.17
CA GLU A 60 -1.12 -11.60 8.20
C GLU A 60 -0.10 -10.50 8.53
N LEU A 61 -0.57 -9.34 9.01
CA LEU A 61 0.32 -8.27 9.47
C LEU A 61 1.23 -8.76 10.60
N MET A 62 0.67 -9.43 11.61
CA MET A 62 1.44 -9.96 12.75
C MET A 62 2.39 -11.08 12.31
N ASP A 63 1.92 -12.01 11.46
CA ASP A 63 2.74 -13.11 10.94
C ASP A 63 3.97 -12.60 10.17
N ILE A 64 3.84 -11.49 9.42
CA ILE A 64 4.96 -10.86 8.69
C ILE A 64 5.96 -10.24 9.67
N ALA A 65 5.48 -9.55 10.71
CA ALA A 65 6.32 -8.91 11.72
C ALA A 65 7.10 -9.94 12.54
N ASP A 66 6.43 -11.02 12.97
CA ASP A 66 7.04 -12.13 13.72
C ASP A 66 8.11 -12.86 12.88
N ALA A 67 7.93 -12.90 11.56
CA ALA A 67 8.91 -13.45 10.63
C ALA A 67 10.11 -12.51 10.35
N GLY A 68 10.17 -11.32 10.95
CA GLY A 68 11.22 -10.33 10.71
C GLY A 68 11.22 -9.78 9.26
N LYS A 69 10.09 -9.86 8.56
CA LYS A 69 9.94 -9.43 7.16
C LYS A 69 9.33 -8.03 7.10
N VAL A 70 9.52 -7.39 5.94
CA VAL A 70 8.93 -6.08 5.64
C VAL A 70 7.69 -6.27 4.79
N MET A 71 6.63 -5.52 5.08
CA MET A 71 5.44 -5.50 4.23
C MET A 71 5.73 -4.93 2.84
N ALA A 72 4.98 -5.39 1.84
CA ALA A 72 5.02 -4.78 0.53
C ALA A 72 4.70 -3.27 0.61
N PRO A 73 5.33 -2.42 -0.20
CA PRO A 73 5.07 -0.98 -0.15
C PRO A 73 3.59 -0.66 -0.32
N LYS A 74 3.09 0.28 0.49
CA LYS A 74 1.72 0.83 0.40
C LYS A 74 0.60 -0.23 0.45
N SER A 75 0.87 -1.39 1.06
CA SER A 75 -0.08 -2.50 1.12
C SER A 75 -1.16 -2.39 2.20
N THR A 76 -1.07 -1.41 3.09
CA THR A 76 -2.01 -1.22 4.22
C THR A 76 -2.30 0.24 4.47
N TRP A 77 -3.54 0.55 4.89
CA TRP A 77 -3.96 1.87 5.32
C TRP A 77 -4.54 1.81 6.73
N PHE A 78 -3.87 2.45 7.70
CA PHE A 78 -4.35 2.55 9.09
C PHE A 78 -5.17 3.80 9.32
N GLU A 79 -6.30 3.63 10.03
CA GLU A 79 -7.11 4.73 10.56
C GLU A 79 -7.43 4.54 12.05
N PRO A 80 -7.30 5.60 12.88
CA PRO A 80 -6.70 6.90 12.53
C PRO A 80 -5.22 6.74 12.20
N LYS A 81 -4.66 7.65 11.39
CA LYS A 81 -3.20 7.72 11.21
C LYS A 81 -2.58 7.90 12.59
N LEU A 82 -1.48 7.18 12.84
CA LEU A 82 -0.70 7.38 14.06
C LEU A 82 -0.39 8.87 14.18
N ARG A 83 -0.85 9.49 15.27
CA ARG A 83 -0.55 10.90 15.53
C ARG A 83 0.96 10.99 15.71
N SER A 84 1.63 11.76 14.86
CA SER A 84 3.07 12.02 14.97
C SER A 84 3.35 12.63 16.35
N GLY A 85 4.22 12.01 17.15
CA GLY A 85 4.51 12.47 18.52
C GLY A 85 5.09 11.44 19.49
N LEU A 86 5.31 10.19 19.07
CA LEU A 86 5.95 9.20 19.94
C LEU A 86 7.46 9.47 20.02
N LEU A 87 7.90 10.16 21.07
CA LEU A 87 9.30 10.31 21.43
C LEU A 87 9.72 9.12 22.30
N ILE A 88 10.63 8.27 21.80
CA ILE A 88 11.23 7.20 22.59
C ILE A 88 12.59 7.71 23.07
N HIS A 89 12.70 7.96 24.38
CA HIS A 89 13.98 8.19 25.05
C HIS A 89 14.31 6.93 25.85
N SER A 90 15.20 6.10 25.31
CA SER A 90 15.73 4.96 26.06
C SER A 90 16.63 5.49 27.18
N LEU A 91 16.19 5.29 28.42
CA LEU A 91 17.06 5.43 29.58
C LEU A 91 17.88 4.14 29.67
N ASN A 92 19.12 4.21 29.20
CA ASN A 92 20.11 3.22 29.59
C ASN A 92 20.69 3.67 30.94
N ASP A 93 20.84 2.74 31.88
CA ASP A 93 21.70 2.93 33.06
C ASP A 93 23.18 2.99 32.64
#